data_AF-A0A2G6ZKV8-F1
#
_entry.id   AF-A0A2G6ZKV8-F1
#
_cell.length_a   1.000
_cell.length_b   1.000
_cell.length_c   1.000
_cell.angle_alpha   90.00
_cell.angle_beta   90.00
_cell.angle_gamma   90.00
#
_symmetry.space_group_name_H-M   'P 1'
#
loop_
_entity.id
_entity.type
_entity.pdbx_description
1 polymer ?
#
loop_
_entity_poly.entity_id
_entity_poly.type
_entity_poly.pdbx_seq_one_letter_code
_entity_poly.pdbx_strand_id
1 'polypeptide(L)'
;MNFVRITYTGKKLYRDRATGHVWTPDEEKLVSEAIAKPLLKFVEFKRTADLPKAEPAETTEQGAAGSELNAATPVTTPTTTPELTEQEIAALEQKVLDDKAKEVDDQREAMLITVQGMNKAALTEYAQKFDHSFDSKAKVDDMRITVNGLIHQFGVR
;
A
#
# COMPACT_ATOMS: atom_id res chain seq x y z
N MET A 1 22.12 2.56 8.24
CA MET A 1 21.14 2.70 7.12
C MET A 1 20.97 4.18 6.85
N ASN A 2 21.23 4.67 5.64
CA ASN A 2 21.01 6.09 5.29
C ASN A 2 19.60 6.25 4.72
N PHE A 3 18.82 7.16 5.30
CA PHE A 3 17.49 7.52 4.83
C PHE A 3 17.51 8.94 4.25
N VAL A 4 16.76 9.13 3.17
CA VAL A 4 16.67 10.37 2.41
C VAL A 4 15.19 10.71 2.26
N ARG A 5 14.81 11.94 2.60
CA ARG A 5 13.47 12.45 2.31
C ARG A 5 13.41 12.93 0.87
N ILE A 6 12.44 12.39 0.13
CA ILE A 6 12.17 12.81 -1.24
C ILE A 6 10.69 13.18 -1.36
N THR A 7 10.44 14.18 -2.19
CA THR A 7 9.13 14.68 -2.54
C THR A 7 8.85 14.31 -3.98
N TYR A 8 7.64 13.81 -4.24
CA TYR A 8 7.17 13.53 -5.59
C TYR A 8 6.30 14.66 -6.10
N THR A 9 6.79 15.43 -7.06
CA THR A 9 6.12 16.58 -7.67
C THR A 9 5.45 16.23 -9.02
N GLY A 10 5.21 14.95 -9.29
CA GLY A 10 4.50 14.52 -10.49
C GLY A 10 3.01 14.87 -10.42
N LYS A 11 2.29 14.76 -11.54
CA LYS A 11 0.84 15.05 -11.62
C LYS A 11 -0.05 13.81 -11.47
N LYS A 12 0.55 12.62 -11.59
CA LYS A 12 -0.15 11.32 -11.58
C LYS A 12 0.39 10.45 -10.46
N LEU A 13 -0.39 9.49 -10.00
CA LEU A 13 0.09 8.46 -9.07
C LEU A 13 1.30 7.73 -9.68
N TYR A 14 2.42 7.68 -8.95
CA TYR A 14 3.59 6.90 -9.35
C TYR A 14 3.72 5.68 -8.46
N ARG A 15 3.69 4.49 -9.07
CA ARG A 15 3.89 3.22 -8.36
C ARG A 15 5.32 2.76 -8.60
N ASP A 16 6.15 2.83 -7.56
CA ASP A 16 7.51 2.34 -7.61
C ASP A 16 7.51 0.80 -7.68
N ARG A 17 8.16 0.25 -8.71
CA ARG A 17 8.23 -1.20 -8.91
C ARG A 17 9.27 -1.88 -8.03
N ALA A 18 10.25 -1.14 -7.52
CA ALA A 18 11.34 -1.70 -6.73
C ALA A 18 10.92 -1.94 -5.27
N THR A 19 10.05 -1.10 -4.73
CA THR A 19 9.58 -1.18 -3.33
C THR A 19 8.08 -1.42 -3.21
N GLY A 20 7.32 -1.23 -4.30
CA GLY A 20 5.87 -1.24 -4.26
C GLY A 20 5.26 0.05 -3.67
N HIS A 21 6.08 1.05 -3.32
CA HIS A 21 5.56 2.31 -2.78
C HIS A 21 4.73 3.05 -3.83
N VAL A 22 3.59 3.55 -3.38
CA VAL A 22 2.74 4.43 -4.15
C VAL A 22 3.03 5.86 -3.72
N TRP A 23 3.28 6.73 -4.70
CA TRP A 23 3.60 8.14 -4.54
C TRP A 23 2.46 8.99 -5.09
N THR A 24 1.88 9.82 -4.23
CA THR A 24 0.85 10.79 -4.61
C THR A 24 1.48 12.15 -4.94
N PRO A 25 0.87 12.92 -5.85
CA PRO A 25 1.39 14.24 -6.22
C PRO A 25 1.55 15.12 -4.96
N ASP A 26 2.72 15.75 -4.85
CA ASP A 26 3.19 16.57 -3.71
C ASP A 26 3.54 15.78 -2.42
N GLU A 27 3.57 14.45 -2.47
CA GLU A 27 3.84 13.63 -1.30
C GLU A 27 5.33 13.56 -0.96
N GLU A 28 5.64 13.72 0.33
CA GLU A 28 6.96 13.51 0.92
C GLU A 28 7.02 12.16 1.64
N LYS A 29 8.03 11.35 1.31
CA LYS A 29 8.34 10.15 2.09
C LYS A 29 9.83 10.03 2.38
N LEU A 30 10.11 9.46 3.55
CA LEU A 30 11.46 9.08 3.97
C LEU A 30 11.77 7.68 3.42
N VAL A 31 12.69 7.58 2.47
CA VAL A 31 13.08 6.30 1.87
C VAL A 31 14.57 6.04 2.01
N SER A 32 14.98 4.78 1.99
CA SER A 32 16.41 4.42 2.02
C SER A 32 17.16 4.96 0.80
N GLU A 33 18.45 5.24 0.94
CA GLU A 33 19.29 5.77 -0.16
C GLU A 33 19.28 4.86 -1.41
N ALA A 34 19.18 3.54 -1.22
CA ALA A 34 19.06 2.57 -2.30
C ALA A 34 17.81 2.78 -3.18
N ILE A 35 16.73 3.29 -2.58
CA ILE A 35 15.44 3.58 -3.23
C ILE A 35 15.45 5.03 -3.77
N ALA A 36 16.04 5.97 -3.03
CA ALA A 36 16.13 7.36 -3.45
C ALA A 36 16.99 7.54 -4.72
N LYS A 37 18.10 6.80 -4.88
CA LYS A 37 18.99 6.91 -6.04
C LYS A 37 18.30 6.72 -7.40
N PRO A 38 17.49 5.66 -7.62
CA PRO A 38 16.74 5.52 -8.86
C PRO A 38 15.60 6.53 -8.97
N LEU A 39 14.90 6.87 -7.88
CA LEU A 39 13.80 7.84 -7.92
C LEU A 39 14.27 9.25 -8.27
N LEU A 40 15.37 9.71 -7.69
CA LEU A 40 15.98 11.03 -8.00
C LEU A 40 16.52 11.15 -9.43
N LYS A 41 16.52 10.09 -10.25
CA LYS A 41 16.79 10.20 -11.70
C LYS A 41 15.60 10.78 -12.47
N PHE A 42 14.39 10.65 -11.92
CA PHE A 42 13.18 11.18 -12.54
C PHE A 42 13.01 12.64 -12.12
N VAL A 43 12.68 13.49 -13.09
CA VAL A 43 12.48 14.95 -12.86
C VAL A 43 11.34 15.24 -11.88
N GLU A 44 10.41 14.30 -11.74
CA GLU A 44 9.25 14.38 -10.84
C GLU A 44 9.62 14.09 -9.39
N PHE A 45 10.85 13.63 -9.11
CA PHE A 45 11.30 13.35 -7.74
C PHE A 45 12.44 14.27 -7.36
N LYS A 46 12.28 14.93 -6.22
CA LYS A 46 13.27 15.84 -5.68
C LYS A 46 13.58 15.50 -4.24
N ARG A 47 14.79 15.84 -3.78
CA ARG A 47 15.07 15.78 -2.35
C ARG A 47 14.28 16.89 -1.67
N THR A 48 13.61 16.57 -0.56
CA THR A 48 12.91 17.58 0.27
C THR A 48 13.84 18.75 0.61
N ALA A 49 15.13 18.48 0.83
CA ALA A 49 16.12 19.52 1.13
C ALA A 49 16.34 20.56 0.03
N ASP A 50 15.90 20.30 -1.21
CA ASP A 50 15.99 21.19 -2.38
C ASP A 50 14.67 21.98 -2.61
N LEU A 51 13.57 21.62 -1.94
CA LEU A 51 12.30 22.33 -2.04
C LEU A 51 12.08 23.31 -0.89
N PRO A 52 11.44 24.47 -1.15
CA PRO A 52 10.92 25.30 -0.08
C PRO A 52 9.86 24.50 0.69
N LYS A 53 10.16 24.28 1.96
CA LYS A 53 9.41 23.49 2.96
C LYS A 53 7.89 23.67 2.86
N ALA A 54 7.21 22.70 2.26
CA ALA A 54 5.80 22.45 2.50
C ALA A 54 5.68 21.57 3.75
N GLU A 55 4.86 21.98 4.70
CA GLU A 55 4.68 21.28 5.97
C GLU A 55 4.03 19.90 5.76
N PRO A 56 4.41 18.89 6.56
CA PRO A 56 4.15 17.49 6.27
C PRO A 56 2.74 17.08 6.69
N ALA A 57 1.97 16.48 5.79
CA ALA A 57 0.90 15.58 6.18
C ALA A 57 1.53 14.25 6.60
N GLU A 58 1.79 14.09 7.90
CA GLU A 58 2.05 12.79 8.52
C GLU A 58 0.90 11.84 8.14
N THR A 59 1.21 10.72 7.49
CA THR A 59 0.35 9.53 7.54
C THR A 59 1.20 8.38 8.05
N THR A 60 1.18 8.30 9.37
CA THR A 60 1.57 7.17 10.19
C THR A 60 0.63 6.00 9.88
N GLU A 61 1.22 4.86 9.54
CA GLU A 61 0.55 3.56 9.55
C GLU A 61 0.03 3.23 10.96
N GLN A 62 -1.24 2.80 11.04
CA GLN A 62 -1.88 1.96 12.07
C GLN A 62 -1.79 2.34 13.56
N GLY A 63 -2.95 2.46 14.22
CA GLY A 63 -3.13 1.95 15.60
C GLY A 63 -3.97 2.78 16.58
N ALA A 64 -5.12 2.20 16.97
CA ALA A 64 -5.74 2.19 18.30
C ALA A 64 -6.36 3.48 18.93
N ALA A 65 -7.65 3.33 19.23
CA ALA A 65 -8.37 3.73 20.45
C ALA A 65 -8.74 5.21 20.71
N GLY A 66 -10.05 5.43 20.90
CA GLY A 66 -10.54 6.17 22.08
C GLY A 66 -11.05 7.60 21.89
N SER A 67 -12.37 7.74 22.10
CA SER A 67 -13.06 8.85 22.79
C SER A 67 -12.98 10.31 22.29
N GLU A 68 -14.14 10.74 21.78
CA GLU A 68 -15.01 11.81 22.33
C GLU A 68 -14.51 13.26 22.55
N LEU A 69 -15.25 14.14 21.84
CA LEU A 69 -15.99 15.33 22.32
C LEU A 69 -15.38 16.75 22.21
N ASN A 70 -16.20 17.58 21.57
CA ASN A 70 -16.42 19.04 21.76
C ASN A 70 -15.34 19.99 21.21
N ALA A 71 -15.64 21.12 20.57
CA ALA A 71 -16.89 21.86 20.39
C ALA A 71 -16.72 22.91 19.27
N ALA A 72 -17.86 23.53 18.90
CA ALA A 72 -18.03 24.86 18.33
C ALA A 72 -18.22 24.98 16.81
N THR A 73 -19.48 24.80 16.41
CA THR A 73 -20.15 25.61 15.38
C THR A 73 -20.02 27.12 15.69
N PRO A 74 -20.06 27.99 14.66
CA PRO A 74 -21.29 28.76 14.48
C PRO A 74 -21.76 28.93 13.01
N VAL A 75 -22.99 28.46 12.77
CA VAL A 75 -24.13 29.00 11.97
C VAL A 75 -23.94 30.06 10.87
N THR A 76 -24.55 29.76 9.70
CA THR A 76 -25.32 30.57 8.68
C THR A 76 -24.86 30.18 7.26
N THR A 77 -25.66 29.83 6.24
CA THR A 77 -27.09 29.86 5.88
C THR A 77 -27.28 28.93 4.66
N PRO A 78 -28.48 28.39 4.38
CA PRO A 78 -28.71 27.33 3.39
C PRO A 78 -28.92 27.89 1.98
N THR A 79 -28.17 27.40 0.99
CA THR A 79 -28.49 27.57 -0.43
C THR A 79 -28.33 26.23 -1.13
N THR A 80 -29.46 25.70 -1.58
CA THR A 80 -29.61 24.45 -2.30
C THR A 80 -28.93 24.56 -3.67
N THR A 81 -27.81 23.88 -3.83
CA THR A 81 -27.29 23.40 -5.13
C THR A 81 -26.76 22.00 -4.83
N PRO A 82 -27.26 20.93 -5.46
CA PRO A 82 -26.71 19.59 -5.29
C PRO A 82 -25.42 19.49 -6.10
N GLU A 83 -24.43 20.30 -5.76
CA GLU A 83 -23.06 20.09 -6.17
C GLU A 83 -22.45 19.28 -5.03
N LEU A 84 -22.64 17.95 -5.09
CA LEU A 84 -21.74 17.03 -4.40
C LEU A 84 -20.34 17.43 -4.89
N THR A 85 -19.63 18.17 -4.05
CA THR A 85 -18.33 18.73 -4.40
C THR A 85 -17.45 17.59 -4.91
N GLU A 86 -16.71 17.81 -5.99
CA GLU A 86 -15.78 16.83 -6.56
C GLU A 86 -14.85 16.21 -5.49
N GLN A 87 -14.62 16.92 -4.38
CA GLN A 87 -13.90 16.46 -3.19
C GLN A 87 -14.59 15.32 -2.41
N GLU A 88 -15.91 15.33 -2.23
CA GLU A 88 -16.62 14.23 -1.57
C GLU A 88 -16.67 12.97 -2.44
N ILE A 89 -16.78 13.15 -3.76
CA ILE A 89 -16.75 12.03 -4.72
C ILE A 89 -15.34 11.41 -4.77
N ALA A 90 -14.29 12.24 -4.83
CA ALA A 90 -12.90 11.77 -4.77
C ALA A 90 -12.56 11.08 -3.44
N ALA A 91 -13.03 11.62 -2.31
CA ALA A 91 -12.83 11.00 -1.01
C ALA A 91 -13.56 9.64 -0.90
N LEU A 92 -14.76 9.54 -1.46
CA LEU A 92 -15.52 8.29 -1.49
C LEU A 92 -14.87 7.25 -2.41
N GLU A 93 -14.41 7.64 -3.60
CA GLU A 93 -13.66 6.74 -4.50
C GLU A 93 -12.36 6.26 -3.87
N GLN A 94 -11.63 7.15 -3.19
CA GLN A 94 -10.39 6.79 -2.51
C GLN A 94 -10.64 5.84 -1.33
N LYS A 95 -11.73 6.03 -0.59
CA LYS A 95 -12.16 5.10 0.44
C LYS A 95 -12.55 3.73 -0.13
N VAL A 96 -13.21 3.68 -1.28
CA VAL A 96 -13.56 2.42 -1.95
C VAL A 96 -12.31 1.70 -2.46
N LEU A 97 -11.32 2.45 -2.97
CA LEU A 97 -10.03 1.89 -3.37
C LEU A 97 -9.25 1.33 -2.18
N ASP A 98 -9.27 2.03 -1.05
CA ASP A 98 -8.62 1.59 0.19
C ASP A 98 -9.29 0.35 0.79
N ASP A 99 -10.62 0.34 0.85
CA ASP A 99 -11.41 -0.80 1.32
C ASP A 99 -11.17 -2.05 0.45
N LYS A 100 -11.09 -1.86 -0.87
CA LYS A 100 -10.75 -2.94 -1.80
C LYS A 100 -9.30 -3.39 -1.68
N ALA A 101 -8.37 -2.47 -1.43
CA ALA A 101 -6.96 -2.82 -1.20
C ALA A 101 -6.79 -3.60 0.11
N LYS A 102 -7.55 -3.22 1.14
CA LYS A 102 -7.61 -3.92 2.42
C LYS A 102 -8.24 -5.31 2.27
N GLU A 103 -9.36 -5.44 1.56
CA GLU A 103 -9.98 -6.74 1.28
C GLU A 103 -9.01 -7.68 0.56
N VAL A 104 -8.24 -7.15 -0.40
CA VAL A 104 -7.19 -7.88 -1.10
C VAL A 104 -6.07 -8.33 -0.13
N ASP A 105 -5.71 -7.50 0.84
CA ASP A 105 -4.73 -7.83 1.87
C ASP A 105 -5.25 -8.90 2.83
N ASP A 106 -6.46 -8.72 3.38
CA ASP A 106 -7.16 -9.67 4.24
C ASP A 106 -7.32 -11.05 3.55
N GLN A 107 -7.66 -11.07 2.25
CA GLN A 107 -7.72 -12.30 1.46
C GLN A 107 -6.36 -12.98 1.32
N ARG A 108 -5.30 -12.19 1.12
CA ARG A 108 -3.93 -12.71 1.05
C ARG A 108 -3.51 -13.32 2.38
N GLU A 109 -3.79 -12.63 3.48
CA GLU A 109 -3.48 -13.10 4.83
C GLU A 109 -4.26 -14.39 5.17
N ALA A 110 -5.54 -14.45 4.83
CA ALA A 110 -6.36 -15.65 5.01
C ALA A 110 -5.80 -16.86 4.23
N MET A 111 -5.33 -16.64 2.99
CA MET A 111 -4.67 -17.68 2.20
C MET A 111 -3.36 -18.16 2.87
N LEU A 112 -2.53 -17.25 3.38
CA LEU A 112 -1.27 -17.58 4.06
C LEU A 112 -1.51 -18.41 5.32
N ILE A 113 -2.50 -18.03 6.14
CA ILE A 113 -2.90 -18.78 7.34
C ILE A 113 -3.31 -20.21 6.96
N THR A 114 -4.07 -20.36 5.87
CA THR A 114 -4.50 -21.67 5.39
C THR A 114 -3.29 -22.53 4.97
N VAL A 115 -2.34 -21.96 4.24
CA VAL A 115 -1.12 -22.64 3.76
C VAL A 115 -0.24 -23.14 4.91
N GLN A 116 -0.19 -22.44 6.04
CA GLN A 116 0.54 -22.90 7.23
C GLN A 116 0.01 -24.25 7.76
N GLY A 117 -1.30 -24.49 7.65
CA GLY A 117 -1.93 -25.77 8.04
C GLY A 117 -1.86 -26.86 6.98
N MET A 118 -1.48 -26.54 5.74
CA MET A 118 -1.49 -27.48 4.62
C MET A 118 -0.39 -28.54 4.73
N ASN A 119 -0.72 -29.74 4.26
CA ASN A 119 0.20 -30.87 4.16
C ASN A 119 0.87 -30.91 2.77
N LYS A 120 1.83 -31.83 2.57
CA LYS A 120 2.66 -31.87 1.36
C LYS A 120 1.86 -31.91 0.06
N ALA A 121 0.83 -32.76 -0.01
CA ALA A 121 -0.03 -32.89 -1.19
C ALA A 121 -0.76 -31.58 -1.51
N ALA A 122 -1.38 -30.97 -0.50
CA ALA A 122 -2.12 -29.72 -0.65
C ALA A 122 -1.21 -28.55 -1.08
N LEU A 123 0.03 -28.49 -0.59
CA LEU A 123 1.01 -27.48 -1.02
C LEU A 123 1.41 -27.64 -2.48
N THR A 124 1.59 -28.88 -2.96
CA THR A 124 1.86 -29.17 -4.37
C THR A 124 0.70 -28.74 -5.26
N GLU A 125 -0.54 -29.12 -4.90
CA GLU A 125 -1.72 -28.71 -5.66
C GLU A 125 -1.89 -27.18 -5.68
N TYR A 126 -1.60 -26.53 -4.55
CA TYR A 126 -1.68 -25.08 -4.46
C TYR A 126 -0.62 -24.40 -5.33
N ALA A 127 0.62 -24.91 -5.33
CA ALA A 127 1.69 -24.42 -6.21
C ALA A 127 1.41 -24.64 -7.70
N GLN A 128 0.75 -25.75 -8.06
CA GLN A 128 0.37 -26.03 -9.46
C GLN A 128 -0.57 -24.96 -10.04
N LYS A 129 -1.40 -24.31 -9.21
CA LYS A 129 -2.24 -23.18 -9.65
C LYS A 129 -1.42 -21.99 -10.16
N PHE A 130 -0.17 -21.89 -9.72
CA PHE A 130 0.80 -20.87 -10.13
C PHE A 130 1.86 -21.44 -11.09
N ASP A 131 1.58 -22.57 -11.73
CA ASP A 131 2.51 -23.28 -12.62
C ASP A 131 3.82 -23.70 -11.93
N HIS A 132 3.81 -23.81 -10.60
CA HIS A 132 4.97 -24.23 -9.81
C HIS A 132 4.83 -25.69 -9.37
N SER A 133 5.91 -26.46 -9.53
CA SER A 133 5.96 -27.88 -9.18
C SER A 133 7.08 -28.16 -8.20
N PHE A 134 6.80 -28.92 -7.15
CA PHE A 134 7.79 -29.31 -6.16
C PHE A 134 8.40 -30.68 -6.44
N ASP A 135 9.68 -30.82 -6.12
CA ASP A 135 10.35 -32.12 -6.13
C ASP A 135 9.78 -33.04 -5.03
N SER A 136 9.74 -34.35 -5.30
CA SER A 136 9.20 -35.34 -4.36
C SER A 136 10.01 -35.43 -3.06
N LYS A 137 11.25 -34.94 -3.01
CA LYS A 137 12.11 -34.88 -1.82
C LYS A 137 12.03 -33.53 -1.09
N ALA A 138 11.29 -32.55 -1.63
CA ALA A 138 11.12 -31.26 -0.98
C ALA A 138 10.48 -31.42 0.41
N LYS A 139 10.98 -30.64 1.38
CA LYS A 139 10.46 -30.62 2.74
C LYS A 139 9.22 -29.74 2.79
N VAL A 140 8.24 -30.13 3.62
CA VAL A 140 7.00 -29.36 3.80
C VAL A 140 7.26 -27.91 4.18
N ASP A 141 8.29 -27.66 5.00
CA ASP A 141 8.67 -26.31 5.43
C ASP A 141 9.13 -25.43 4.25
N ASP A 142 10.00 -25.96 3.40
CA ASP A 142 10.51 -25.31 2.19
C ASP A 142 9.39 -25.06 1.16
N MET A 143 8.47 -26.04 1.04
CA MET A 143 7.29 -25.91 0.20
C MET A 143 6.37 -24.79 0.70
N ARG A 144 6.16 -24.66 2.03
CA ARG A 144 5.36 -23.57 2.61
C ARG A 144 5.99 -22.20 2.35
N ILE A 145 7.31 -22.08 2.50
CA ILE A 145 8.03 -20.82 2.22
C ILE A 145 7.83 -20.42 0.75
N THR A 146 7.99 -21.38 -0.16
CA THR A 146 7.82 -21.14 -1.60
C THR A 146 6.39 -20.78 -1.96
N VAL A 147 5.40 -21.53 -1.44
CA VAL A 147 3.98 -21.24 -1.66
C VAL A 147 3.59 -19.86 -1.10
N ASN A 148 4.09 -19.49 0.08
CA ASN A 148 3.86 -18.16 0.63
C ASN A 148 4.38 -17.07 -0.31
N GLY A 149 5.60 -17.24 -0.86
CA GLY A 149 6.14 -16.34 -1.87
C GLY A 149 5.25 -16.24 -3.12
N LEU A 150 4.72 -17.36 -3.60
CA LEU A 150 3.78 -17.39 -4.73
C LEU A 150 2.47 -16.65 -4.41
N ILE A 151 1.94 -16.76 -3.19
CA ILE A 151 0.76 -16.02 -2.74
C ILE A 151 1.05 -14.52 -2.70
N HIS A 152 2.23 -14.11 -2.23
CA HIS A 152 2.63 -12.69 -2.26
C HIS A 152 2.76 -12.15 -3.69
N GLN A 153 3.20 -12.97 -4.64
CA GLN A 153 3.44 -12.55 -6.01
C GLN A 153 2.19 -12.63 -6.91
N PHE A 154 1.29 -13.58 -6.66
CA PHE A 154 0.20 -13.93 -7.57
C PHE A 154 -1.16 -14.18 -6.89
N GLY A 155 -1.20 -14.22 -5.56
CA GLY A 155 -2.34 -14.76 -4.79
C GLY A 155 -3.59 -13.89 -4.82
N VAL A 156 -3.45 -12.57 -4.96
CA VAL A 156 -4.59 -11.67 -5.01
C VAL A 156 -4.35 -10.61 -6.09
N ARG A 157 -5.04 -10.77 -7.20
CA ARG A 157 -5.00 -9.93 -8.40
C ARG A 157 -6.40 -9.77 -8.96
#